data_AF-A0A0F4G7D3-F1
#
_entry.id   AF-A0A0F4G7D3-F1
#
_cell.length_a   1.000
_cell.length_b   1.000
_cell.length_c   1.000
_cell.angle_alpha   90.00
_cell.angle_beta   90.00
_cell.angle_gamma   90.00
#
_symmetry.space_group_name_H-M   'P 1'
#
loop_
_entity.id
_entity.type
_entity.pdbx_description
1 polymer ?
#
loop_
_entity_poly.entity_id
_entity_poly.type
_entity_poly.pdbx_seq_one_letter_code
_entity_poly.pdbx_strand_id
1 'polypeptide(L)'
;MQATDEKVLVYHFRAEGEPVVDKAMAVITRKELEDIMASHPDLQLSTKTIPRGALTVDVYHKDLITTAQADAQGPKMNDEQNVAGVRLPLSVWAGTLLSAKRRELFIVSKRIFA
;
A
#
# COMPACT_ATOMS: atom_id res chain seq x y z
N MET A 1 21.78 -1.34 11.16
CA MET A 1 20.84 -1.80 12.21
C MET A 1 19.94 -0.65 12.59
N GLN A 2 18.65 -0.94 12.85
CA GLN A 2 17.54 -0.03 13.23
C GLN A 2 16.89 0.80 12.10
N ALA A 3 16.01 0.12 11.35
CA ALA A 3 14.83 0.74 10.72
C ALA A 3 13.52 0.11 11.26
N THR A 4 13.59 -0.61 12.39
CA THR A 4 12.49 -1.41 12.94
C THR A 4 11.34 -0.59 13.50
N ASP A 5 11.55 0.67 13.87
CA ASP A 5 10.52 1.52 14.50
C ASP A 5 9.87 2.52 13.53
N GLU A 6 10.24 2.49 12.23
CA GLU A 6 9.61 3.33 11.24
C GLU A 6 8.15 2.91 11.04
N LYS A 7 7.22 3.84 11.28
CA LYS A 7 5.78 3.62 11.09
C LYS A 7 5.36 3.94 9.68
N VAL A 8 4.78 2.96 9.00
CA VAL A 8 4.30 3.02 7.61
C VAL A 8 2.78 2.85 7.56
N LEU A 9 2.12 3.47 6.57
CA LEU A 9 0.71 3.24 6.30
C LEU A 9 0.56 2.07 5.33
N VAL A 10 -0.18 1.05 5.73
CA VAL A 10 -0.43 -0.16 4.94
C VAL A 10 -1.91 -0.26 4.63
N TYR A 11 -2.24 -0.61 3.40
CA TYR A 11 -3.59 -0.92 2.91
C TYR A 11 -3.60 -2.31 2.30
N HIS A 12 -4.54 -3.17 2.73
CA HIS A 12 -4.76 -4.49 2.15
C HIS A 12 -5.89 -4.42 1.11
N PHE A 13 -5.52 -4.47 -0.16
CA PHE A 13 -6.45 -4.49 -1.27
C PHE A 13 -7.15 -5.84 -1.38
N ARG A 14 -8.50 -5.83 -1.33
CA ARG A 14 -9.37 -7.01 -1.45
C ARG A 14 -8.93 -8.18 -0.57
N ALA A 15 -8.95 -7.96 0.75
CA ALA A 15 -8.81 -9.04 1.71
C ALA A 15 -9.94 -10.07 1.50
N GLU A 16 -9.62 -11.20 0.86
CA GLU A 16 -10.53 -12.34 0.71
C GLU A 16 -10.64 -13.06 2.06
N GLY A 17 -11.40 -12.49 3.00
CA GLY A 17 -11.52 -12.99 4.37
C GLY A 17 -11.04 -11.96 5.39
N GLU A 18 -10.12 -12.37 6.27
CA GLU A 18 -9.58 -11.49 7.31
C GLU A 18 -8.42 -10.65 6.76
N PRO A 19 -8.46 -9.31 6.90
CA PRO A 19 -7.37 -8.48 6.43
C PRO A 19 -6.13 -8.67 7.30
N VAL A 20 -4.95 -8.75 6.67
CA VAL A 20 -3.64 -8.81 7.37
C VAL A 20 -3.32 -7.59 8.23
N VAL A 21 -4.11 -6.52 8.13
CA VAL A 21 -4.02 -5.31 8.94
C VAL A 21 -5.40 -4.86 9.40
N ASP A 22 -5.49 -4.18 10.55
CA ASP A 22 -6.75 -3.72 11.11
C ASP A 22 -7.59 -2.95 10.07
N LYS A 23 -8.86 -3.33 9.93
CA LYS A 23 -9.84 -2.75 8.98
C LYS A 23 -9.31 -2.60 7.54
N ALA A 24 -8.41 -3.49 7.12
CA ALA A 24 -7.73 -3.42 5.83
C ALA A 24 -6.88 -2.15 5.62
N MET A 25 -6.69 -1.30 6.63
CA MET A 25 -5.80 -0.14 6.57
C MET A 25 -5.32 0.27 7.95
N ALA A 26 -4.01 0.16 8.20
CA ALA A 26 -3.42 0.48 9.49
C ALA A 26 -2.05 1.14 9.36
N VAL A 27 -1.67 1.87 10.40
CA VAL A 27 -0.29 2.36 10.57
C VAL A 27 0.45 1.35 11.44
N ILE A 28 1.38 0.60 10.84
CA ILE A 28 2.17 -0.42 11.51
C ILE A 28 3.66 -0.09 11.39
N THR A 29 4.50 -0.80 12.14
CA THR A 29 5.95 -0.72 11.97
C THR A 29 6.38 -1.43 10.69
N ARG A 30 7.51 -1.00 10.14
CA ARG A 30 8.14 -1.67 9.00
C ARG A 30 8.47 -3.13 9.29
N LYS A 31 8.85 -3.44 10.53
CA LYS A 31 9.08 -4.81 10.99
C LYS A 31 7.81 -5.67 10.92
N GLU A 32 6.69 -5.16 11.44
CA GLU A 32 5.40 -5.86 11.36
C GLU A 32 4.98 -6.10 9.90
N LEU A 33 5.24 -5.14 9.00
CA LEU A 33 4.99 -5.34 7.58
C LEU A 33 5.85 -6.47 7.00
N GLU A 34 7.14 -6.52 7.32
CA GLU A 34 8.03 -7.59 6.89
C GLU A 34 7.59 -8.96 7.43
N ASP A 35 7.20 -9.03 8.71
CA ASP A 35 6.69 -10.25 9.35
C ASP A 35 5.37 -10.74 8.70
N ILE A 36 4.46 -9.81 8.35
CA ILE A 36 3.22 -10.11 7.61
C ILE A 36 3.54 -10.70 6.23
N MET A 37 4.45 -10.07 5.49
CA MET A 37 4.83 -10.52 4.15
C MET A 37 5.55 -11.87 4.18
N ALA A 38 6.34 -12.14 5.21
CA ALA A 38 6.97 -13.45 5.41
C ALA A 38 5.94 -14.54 5.74
N SER A 39 4.87 -14.20 6.46
CA SER A 39 3.81 -15.13 6.85
C SER A 39 2.81 -15.43 5.72
N HIS A 40 2.71 -14.54 4.73
CA HIS A 40 1.75 -14.64 3.61
C HIS A 40 2.48 -14.59 2.25
N PRO A 41 3.10 -15.71 1.82
CA PRO A 41 3.89 -15.76 0.59
C PRO A 41 3.06 -15.60 -0.69
N ASP A 42 1.73 -15.75 -0.59
CA ASP A 42 0.75 -15.52 -1.65
C ASP A 42 0.43 -14.03 -1.86
N LEU A 43 0.90 -13.14 -0.98
CA LEU A 43 0.77 -11.71 -1.11
C LEU A 43 1.98 -11.09 -1.81
N GLN A 44 1.77 -9.88 -2.31
CA GLN A 44 2.81 -9.00 -2.83
C GLN A 44 2.61 -7.58 -2.29
N LEU A 45 3.71 -6.83 -2.32
CA LEU A 45 3.79 -5.47 -1.80
C LEU A 45 4.15 -4.50 -2.93
N SER A 46 3.36 -3.46 -3.08
CA SER A 46 3.64 -2.31 -3.95
C SER A 46 3.55 -1.02 -3.13
N THR A 47 4.03 0.09 -3.71
CA THR A 47 4.02 1.39 -3.03
C THR A 47 3.40 2.45 -3.92
N LYS A 48 2.71 3.39 -3.27
CA LYS A 48 2.10 4.55 -3.92
C LYS A 48 2.37 5.82 -3.13
N THR A 49 2.73 6.89 -3.82
CA THR A 49 2.88 8.21 -3.18
C THR A 49 1.53 8.81 -2.82
N ILE A 50 1.41 9.27 -1.57
CA ILE A 50 0.27 10.03 -1.05
C ILE A 50 0.44 11.51 -1.43
N PRO A 51 -0.49 12.09 -2.21
CA PRO A 51 -0.43 13.50 -2.54
C PRO A 51 -0.55 14.38 -1.29
N ARG A 52 0.11 15.54 -1.31
CA ARG A 52 0.10 16.46 -0.17
C ARG A 52 -1.33 16.93 0.12
N GLY A 53 -1.77 16.80 1.38
CA GLY A 53 -3.09 17.25 1.82
C GLY A 53 -4.27 16.39 1.34
N ALA A 54 -4.01 15.27 0.66
CA ALA A 54 -5.06 14.37 0.20
C ALA A 54 -5.72 13.64 1.37
N LEU A 55 -7.04 13.75 1.50
CA LEU A 55 -7.84 12.98 2.46
C LEU A 55 -8.16 11.57 1.94
N THR A 56 -8.19 11.42 0.62
CA THR A 56 -8.48 10.17 -0.08
C THR A 56 -7.40 9.94 -1.12
N VAL A 57 -6.99 8.69 -1.28
CA VAL A 57 -6.06 8.25 -2.33
C VAL A 57 -6.77 7.21 -3.18
N ASP A 58 -6.81 7.45 -4.49
CA ASP A 58 -7.27 6.44 -5.43
C ASP A 58 -6.17 5.39 -5.64
N VAL A 59 -6.55 4.13 -5.72
CA VAL A 59 -5.71 2.99 -6.07
C VAL A 59 -6.11 2.57 -7.48
N TYR A 60 -5.15 2.47 -8.38
CA TYR A 60 -5.31 2.04 -9.77
C TYR A 60 -4.73 0.64 -9.95
N HIS A 61 -5.08 -0.03 -11.06
CA HIS A 61 -4.53 -1.35 -11.38
C HIS A 61 -3.01 -1.39 -11.38
N LYS A 62 -2.36 -0.36 -11.92
CA LYS A 62 -0.88 -0.26 -11.91
C LYS A 62 -0.27 -0.19 -10.51
N ASP A 63 -1.03 0.26 -9.51
CA ASP A 63 -0.55 0.35 -8.14
C ASP A 63 -0.62 -0.99 -7.41
N LEU A 64 -1.23 -2.03 -8.00
CA LEU A 64 -1.31 -3.36 -7.41
C LEU A 64 -0.15 -4.27 -7.78
N ILE A 65 0.62 -3.91 -8.81
CA ILE A 65 1.76 -4.68 -9.33
C ILE A 65 3.08 -4.08 -8.87
N THR A 66 4.12 -4.91 -8.76
CA THR A 66 5.46 -4.43 -8.44
C THR A 66 6.07 -3.72 -9.65
N THR A 67 7.06 -2.85 -9.42
CA THR A 67 7.80 -2.19 -10.52
C THR A 67 8.42 -3.21 -11.48
N ALA A 68 9.00 -4.28 -10.94
CA ALA A 68 9.56 -5.37 -11.75
C ALA A 68 8.51 -6.10 -12.61
N GLN A 69 7.28 -6.26 -12.12
CA GLN A 69 6.18 -6.82 -12.90
C GLN A 69 5.70 -5.86 -13.99
N ALA A 70 5.61 -4.57 -13.67
CA ALA A 70 5.24 -3.53 -14.63
C ALA A 70 6.26 -3.44 -15.79
N ASP A 71 7.55 -3.48 -15.47
CA ASP A 71 8.63 -3.44 -16.46
C ASP A 71 8.63 -4.67 -17.38
N ALA A 72 8.27 -5.85 -16.85
CA ALA A 72 8.22 -7.09 -17.62
C ALA A 72 6.99 -7.19 -18.55
N GLN A 73 5.85 -6.63 -18.15
CA GLN A 73 4.58 -6.79 -18.88
C GLN A 73 4.26 -5.60 -19.80
N GLY A 74 4.88 -4.44 -19.58
CA GLY A 74 4.54 -3.21 -20.27
C GLY A 74 3.16 -2.66 -19.87
N PRO A 75 2.81 -1.47 -20.38
CA PRO A 75 1.54 -0.81 -20.04
C PRO A 75 0.34 -1.60 -20.58
N LYS A 76 -0.67 -1.82 -19.73
CA LYS A 76 -1.95 -2.43 -20.10
C LYS A 76 -3.04 -1.37 -20.24
N MET A 77 -4.04 -1.65 -21.09
CA MET A 77 -5.17 -0.73 -21.32
C MET A 77 -5.89 -0.28 -20.03
N ASN A 78 -5.91 -1.12 -19.01
CA ASN A 78 -6.66 -0.87 -17.78
C ASN A 78 -5.80 -0.35 -16.62
N ASP A 79 -4.53 0.00 -16.87
CA ASP A 79 -3.60 0.40 -15.79
C ASP A 79 -4.04 1.66 -15.04
N GLU A 80 -4.75 2.57 -15.72
CA GLU A 80 -5.30 3.80 -15.14
C GLU A 80 -6.72 3.63 -14.59
N GLN A 81 -7.29 2.44 -14.69
CA GLN A 81 -8.62 2.18 -14.14
C GLN A 81 -8.56 2.17 -12.60
N ASN A 82 -9.39 3.01 -11.98
CA ASN A 82 -9.54 3.07 -10.53
C ASN A 82 -10.17 1.77 -10.02
N VAL A 83 -9.54 1.16 -9.02
CA VAL A 83 -9.99 -0.09 -8.38
C VAL A 83 -10.47 0.11 -6.94
N ALA A 84 -10.05 1.19 -6.27
CA ALA A 84 -10.48 1.55 -4.92
C ALA A 84 -10.16 3.02 -4.60
N GLY A 85 -11.01 3.67 -3.81
CA GLY A 85 -10.70 4.94 -3.15
C GLY A 85 -10.53 4.72 -1.65
N VAL A 86 -9.33 4.98 -1.11
CA VAL A 86 -9.04 4.78 0.32
C VAL A 86 -8.95 6.10 1.06
N ARG A 87 -9.70 6.23 2.16
CA ARG A 87 -9.67 7.42 3.02
C ARG A 87 -8.53 7.29 4.01
N LEU A 88 -7.62 8.26 4.06
CA LEU A 88 -6.48 8.23 4.97
C LEU A 88 -6.90 8.44 6.43
N PRO A 89 -6.20 7.81 7.40
CA PRO A 89 -6.36 8.16 8.80
C PRO A 89 -5.99 9.64 9.05
N LEU A 90 -6.71 10.31 9.94
CA LEU A 90 -6.49 11.74 10.24
C LEU A 90 -5.03 12.03 10.68
N SER A 91 -4.41 11.09 11.40
CA SER A 91 -3.01 11.19 11.84
C SER A 91 -2.00 11.14 10.68
N VAL A 92 -2.35 10.45 9.59
CA VAL A 92 -1.56 10.41 8.36
C VAL A 92 -1.81 11.67 7.55
N TRP A 93 -3.08 12.07 7.37
CA TRP A 93 -3.43 13.30 6.66
C TRP A 93 -2.77 14.55 7.27
N ALA A 94 -2.85 14.72 8.60
CA ALA A 94 -2.17 15.83 9.28
C ALA A 94 -0.64 15.74 9.08
N GLY A 95 -0.10 14.52 9.06
CA GLY A 95 1.30 14.24 8.78
C GLY A 95 1.74 14.68 7.38
N THR A 96 0.93 14.39 6.34
CA THR A 96 1.25 14.78 4.95
C THR A 96 1.05 16.27 4.68
N LEU A 97 0.18 16.94 5.43
CA LEU A 97 -0.05 18.39 5.32
C LEU A 97 1.08 19.20 5.95
N LEU A 98 1.46 18.83 7.19
CA LEU A 98 2.37 19.59 8.06
C LEU A 98 3.84 19.12 7.98
N SER A 99 4.11 17.95 7.41
CA SER A 99 5.44 17.37 7.34
C SER A 99 5.61 16.51 6.09
N ALA A 100 6.85 16.17 5.74
CA ALA A 100 7.14 15.18 4.69
C ALA A 100 7.05 13.72 5.20
N LYS A 101 6.43 13.48 6.36
CA LYS A 101 6.37 12.16 6.99
C LYS A 101 5.23 11.34 6.41
N ARG A 102 5.46 10.04 6.18
CA ARG A 102 4.45 9.07 5.72
C ARG A 102 3.74 9.50 4.43
N ARG A 103 4.54 9.85 3.42
CA ARG A 103 4.05 10.16 2.06
C ARG A 103 3.91 8.93 1.18
N GLU A 104 4.09 7.74 1.74
CA GLU A 104 3.99 6.48 1.03
C GLU A 104 2.88 5.64 1.64
N LEU A 105 2.04 5.10 0.76
CA LEU A 105 1.05 4.08 1.03
C LEU A 105 1.63 2.76 0.54
N PHE A 106 1.80 1.82 1.45
CA PHE A 106 2.16 0.44 1.13
C PHE A 106 0.88 -0.34 0.84
N ILE A 107 0.80 -0.94 -0.34
CA ILE A 107 -0.37 -1.68 -0.79
C ILE A 107 -0.02 -3.16 -0.79
N VAL A 108 -0.75 -3.93 0.01
CA VAL A 108 -0.68 -5.38 0.04
C VAL A 108 -1.80 -5.91 -0.84
N SER A 109 -1.46 -6.74 -1.80
CA SER A 109 -2.41 -7.37 -2.73
C SER A 109 -2.05 -8.84 -2.94
N LYS A 110 -3.01 -9.64 -3.41
CA LYS A 110 -2.74 -11.02 -3.80
C LYS A 110 -1.79 -11.05 -5.00
N ARG A 111 -0.79 -11.92 -4.94
CA ARG A 111 0.12 -12.14 -6.05
C ARG A 111 -0.64 -12.75 -7.20
N ILE A 112 -0.75 -11.99 -8.29
CA ILE A 112 -1.27 -12.51 -9.55
C ILE A 112 -0.07 -13.15 -10.23
N PHE A 113 0.00 -14.48 -10.18
CA PHE A 113 0.93 -15.23 -11.02
C PHE A 113 0.51 -14.99 -12.48
N ALA A 114 1.40 -14.37 -13.26
CA ALA A 114 1.33 -14.36 -14.70
C ALA A 114 2.17 -15.53 -15.23
#